data_AF-A0A829W751-F1
#
_entry.id   AF-A0A829W751-F1
#
_cell.length_a   1.000
_cell.length_b   1.000
_cell.length_c   1.000
_cell.angle_alpha   90.00
_cell.angle_beta   90.00
_cell.angle_gamma   90.00
#
_symmetry.space_group_name_H-M   'P 1'
#
loop_
_entity.id
_entity.type
_entity.pdbx_description
1 polymer ?
#
loop_
_entity_poly.entity_id
_entity_poly.type
_entity_poly.pdbx_seq_one_letter_code
_entity_poly.pdbx_strand_id
1 'polypeptide(L)'
;MGRKIVCPDCGSIVDEDILKAKNSENTCLICGANLGGDSINKAEEHSDWITWYYYGFKSGDGKSATLSEKKIDLDKHGDTFYLIKEFKAPPEDNPGGLDEVKRILRTYIPDAFAPPAYDSAINEIRCPRCGSNRIQLVGRKWSWLTGIATNKVDRVCMNCKTRF
;
A
#
# COMPACT_ATOMS: atom_id res chain seq x y z
N MET A 1 30.66 -29.27 20.72
CA MET A 1 29.83 -29.96 19.70
C MET A 1 29.13 -28.87 18.92
N GLY A 2 29.71 -28.43 17.81
CA GLY A 2 29.10 -27.40 16.95
C GLY A 2 27.84 -27.95 16.28
N ARG A 3 26.77 -27.15 16.25
CA ARG A 3 25.58 -27.47 15.46
C ARG A 3 25.85 -27.15 13.99
N LYS A 4 25.27 -27.95 13.09
CA LYS A 4 25.29 -27.70 11.65
C LYS A 4 24.07 -26.88 11.29
N ILE A 5 24.29 -25.72 10.68
CA ILE A 5 23.25 -24.80 10.20
C ILE A 5 23.11 -25.00 8.70
N VAL A 6 21.89 -25.15 8.20
CA VAL A 6 21.62 -25.23 6.76
C VAL A 6 21.17 -23.85 6.28
N CYS A 7 21.83 -23.33 5.24
CA CYS A 7 21.44 -22.08 4.61
C CYS A 7 20.11 -22.25 3.85
N PRO A 8 19.09 -21.40 4.10
CA PRO A 8 17.81 -21.50 3.38
C PRO A 8 17.94 -21.11 1.90
N ASP A 9 18.83 -20.18 1.55
CA ASP A 9 18.97 -19.68 0.18
C ASP A 9 19.74 -20.61 -0.74
N CYS A 10 20.85 -21.19 -0.28
CA CYS A 10 21.74 -22.01 -1.12
C CYS A 10 21.80 -23.49 -0.71
N GLY A 11 21.08 -23.89 0.35
CA GLY A 11 21.06 -25.27 0.86
C GLY A 11 22.39 -25.76 1.43
N SER A 12 23.38 -24.87 1.58
CA SER A 12 24.71 -25.25 2.06
C SER A 12 24.70 -25.51 3.56
N ILE A 13 25.37 -26.58 3.97
CA ILE A 13 25.53 -26.96 5.38
C ILE A 13 26.79 -26.28 5.90
N VAL A 14 26.64 -25.43 6.91
CA VAL A 14 27.72 -24.66 7.51
C VAL A 14 27.85 -25.00 8.99
N ASP A 15 29.06 -25.31 9.44
CA ASP A 15 29.34 -25.57 10.86
C ASP A 15 29.44 -24.26 11.64
N GLU A 16 28.70 -24.17 12.76
CA GLU A 16 28.68 -22.98 13.62
C GLU A 16 30.05 -22.59 14.17
N ASP A 17 30.91 -23.58 14.46
CA ASP A 17 32.26 -23.36 14.98
C ASP A 17 33.15 -22.60 13.97
N ILE A 18 32.93 -22.81 12.67
CA ILE A 18 33.64 -22.12 11.58
C ILE A 18 33.15 -20.68 11.47
N LEU A 19 31.85 -20.44 11.65
CA LEU A 19 31.27 -19.10 11.63
C LEU A 19 31.77 -18.24 12.80
N LYS A 20 31.88 -18.83 14.00
CA LYS A 20 32.47 -18.19 15.18
C LYS A 20 33.95 -17.87 14.99
N ALA A 21 34.73 -18.78 14.41
CA ALA A 21 36.14 -18.55 14.12
C ALA A 21 36.38 -17.43 13.09
N LYS A 22 35.42 -17.19 12.18
CA LYS A 22 35.49 -16.16 11.13
C LYS A 22 34.76 -14.85 11.51
N ASN A 23 34.24 -14.73 12.74
CA ASN A 23 33.43 -13.59 13.19
C ASN A 23 32.23 -13.29 12.26
N SER A 24 31.72 -14.34 11.59
CA SER A 24 30.68 -14.27 10.55
C SER A 24 29.48 -15.11 10.98
N GLU A 25 29.10 -15.05 12.27
CA GLU A 25 28.14 -15.96 12.92
C GLU A 25 26.79 -16.06 12.18
N ASN A 26 26.38 -14.97 11.52
CA ASN A 26 25.08 -14.85 10.86
C ASN A 26 25.17 -14.74 9.34
N THR A 27 26.32 -15.01 8.71
CA THR A 27 26.47 -14.83 7.25
C THR A 27 26.97 -16.11 6.60
N CYS A 28 26.28 -16.54 5.56
CA CYS A 28 26.66 -17.69 4.77
C CYS A 28 27.96 -17.38 4.05
N LEU A 29 29.00 -18.17 4.33
CA LEU A 29 30.31 -18.03 3.68
C LEU A 29 30.28 -18.37 2.18
N ILE A 30 29.19 -18.97 1.68
CA ILE A 30 29.07 -19.43 0.30
C ILE A 30 28.27 -18.44 -0.55
N CYS A 31 27.09 -18.02 -0.09
CA CYS A 31 26.21 -17.13 -0.87
C CYS A 31 26.07 -15.72 -0.26
N GLY A 32 26.63 -15.47 0.92
CA GLY A 32 26.46 -14.20 1.64
C GLY A 32 25.09 -14.02 2.29
N ALA A 33 24.17 -14.98 2.18
CA ALA A 33 22.85 -14.91 2.80
C ALA A 33 22.93 -14.95 4.33
N ASN A 34 21.96 -14.33 5.00
CA ASN A 34 21.93 -14.31 6.45
C ASN A 34 21.54 -15.70 7.00
N LEU A 35 22.40 -16.31 7.80
CA LEU A 35 22.19 -17.60 8.49
C LEU A 35 21.63 -17.44 9.90
N GLY A 36 21.52 -16.20 10.38
CA GLY A 36 20.87 -15.87 11.64
C GLY A 36 19.43 -16.35 11.57
N GLY A 37 19.14 -17.45 12.27
CA GLY A 37 17.84 -18.09 12.28
C GLY A 37 16.74 -17.08 12.49
N ASP A 38 15.84 -17.03 11.52
CA ASP A 38 14.56 -16.32 11.52
C ASP A 38 13.63 -16.98 12.55
N SER A 39 13.99 -16.85 13.83
CA SER A 39 13.21 -17.34 14.96
C SER A 39 13.80 -16.79 16.25
N ILE A 40 13.54 -15.51 16.50
CA ILE A 40 12.99 -14.97 17.75
C ILE A 40 12.60 -13.52 17.41
N ASN A 41 11.29 -13.26 17.46
CA ASN A 41 10.62 -11.95 17.36
C ASN A 41 10.29 -11.36 15.98
N LYS A 42 9.50 -12.09 15.17
CA LYS A 42 8.36 -11.43 14.48
C LYS A 42 7.24 -11.07 15.47
N ALA A 43 7.65 -10.57 16.64
CA ALA A 43 6.85 -10.14 17.77
C ALA A 43 7.31 -8.75 18.26
N GLU A 44 8.39 -8.19 17.69
CA GLU A 44 8.88 -6.85 18.02
C GLU A 44 8.72 -5.83 16.88
N GLU A 45 8.29 -6.21 15.68
CA GLU A 45 8.05 -5.21 14.61
C GLU A 45 6.89 -4.26 14.92
N HIS A 46 6.03 -4.63 15.87
CA HIS A 46 4.73 -4.00 16.08
C HIS A 46 4.35 -3.92 17.56
N SER A 47 5.30 -3.62 18.45
CA SER A 47 5.00 -3.41 19.88
C SER A 47 3.97 -2.29 20.10
N ASP A 48 3.88 -1.36 19.16
CA ASP A 48 2.97 -0.21 19.23
C ASP A 48 1.59 -0.50 18.60
N TRP A 49 1.35 -1.70 18.09
CA TRP A 49 0.07 -2.01 17.45
C TRP A 49 -1.05 -2.18 18.48
N ILE A 50 -2.15 -1.49 18.18
CA ILE A 50 -3.37 -1.57 18.95
C ILE A 50 -4.37 -2.52 18.29
N THR A 51 -5.36 -2.95 19.06
CA THR A 51 -6.42 -3.82 18.55
C THR A 51 -7.51 -2.94 17.93
N TRP A 52 -7.80 -3.19 16.66
CA TRP A 52 -8.84 -2.53 15.90
C TRP A 52 -10.04 -3.45 15.70
N TYR A 53 -11.22 -2.85 15.76
CA TYR A 53 -12.50 -3.51 15.58
C TYR A 53 -13.24 -2.91 14.39
N TYR A 54 -13.52 -3.75 13.41
CA TYR A 54 -14.30 -3.39 12.22
C TYR A 54 -15.75 -3.83 12.41
N TYR A 55 -16.67 -2.86 12.42
CA TYR A 55 -18.10 -3.09 12.63
C TYR A 55 -18.91 -2.73 11.39
N GLY A 56 -19.90 -3.55 11.08
CA GLY A 56 -20.94 -3.25 10.10
C GLY A 56 -22.16 -2.65 10.77
N PHE A 57 -22.88 -1.81 10.04
CA PHE A 57 -24.17 -1.29 10.49
C PHE A 57 -25.30 -2.20 10.00
N LYS A 58 -26.23 -2.54 10.90
CA LYS A 58 -27.48 -3.25 10.57
C LYS A 58 -28.57 -2.30 10.07
N SER A 59 -28.52 -1.02 10.43
CA SER A 59 -29.47 -0.03 9.94
C SER A 59 -28.99 0.56 8.61
N GLY A 60 -29.80 0.43 7.54
CA GLY A 60 -29.52 0.94 6.19
C GLY A 60 -29.19 -0.13 5.15
N ASP A 61 -28.56 0.27 4.03
CA ASP A 61 -28.23 -0.58 2.86
C ASP A 61 -27.19 -1.69 3.15
N GLY A 62 -26.80 -1.92 4.41
CA GLY A 62 -25.81 -2.91 4.83
C GLY A 62 -24.36 -2.62 4.38
N LYS A 63 -24.12 -1.49 3.72
CA LYS A 63 -22.81 -1.11 3.14
C LYS A 63 -22.00 -0.14 3.99
N SER A 64 -22.64 0.50 4.97
CA SER A 64 -21.94 1.36 5.91
C SER A 64 -21.20 0.51 6.93
N ALA A 65 -19.94 0.85 7.18
CA ALA A 65 -19.10 0.19 8.17
C ALA A 65 -18.21 1.23 8.87
N THR A 66 -17.82 0.92 10.11
CA THR A 66 -16.97 1.79 10.93
C THR A 66 -15.79 1.02 11.50
N LEU A 67 -14.72 1.75 11.78
CA LEU A 67 -13.49 1.24 12.36
C LEU A 67 -13.29 1.92 13.72
N SER A 68 -13.01 1.14 14.77
CA SER A 68 -12.81 1.69 16.11
C SER A 68 -11.69 0.98 16.86
N GLU A 69 -10.90 1.73 17.61
CA GLU A 69 -9.89 1.22 18.53
C GLU A 69 -10.52 0.61 19.79
N LYS A 70 -11.72 1.09 20.17
CA LYS A 70 -12.42 0.66 21.38
C LYS A 70 -13.49 -0.37 21.01
N LYS A 71 -13.55 -1.43 21.83
CA LYS A 71 -14.62 -2.42 21.70
C LYS A 71 -15.96 -1.76 22.03
N ILE A 72 -16.91 -1.86 21.11
CA ILE A 72 -18.28 -1.37 21.32
C ILE A 72 -19.03 -2.44 22.11
N ASP A 73 -19.80 -1.99 23.10
CA ASP A 73 -20.70 -2.84 23.88
C ASP A 73 -21.88 -3.29 23.00
N LEU A 74 -21.77 -4.50 22.47
CA LEU A 74 -22.77 -5.10 21.59
C LEU A 74 -24.05 -5.49 22.34
N ASP A 75 -24.05 -5.58 23.67
CA ASP A 75 -25.28 -5.83 24.43
C ASP A 75 -26.20 -4.60 24.43
N LYS A 76 -25.63 -3.39 24.32
CA LYS A 76 -26.38 -2.13 24.23
C LYS A 76 -26.62 -1.66 22.81
N HIS A 77 -25.74 -2.04 21.89
CA HIS A 77 -25.73 -1.52 20.52
C HIS A 77 -25.81 -2.62 19.44
N GLY A 78 -26.02 -3.87 19.82
CA GLY A 78 -26.09 -5.03 18.91
C GLY A 78 -27.26 -5.00 17.94
N ASP A 79 -28.27 -4.17 18.20
CA ASP A 79 -29.37 -3.91 17.27
C ASP A 79 -28.92 -3.07 16.06
N THR A 80 -27.91 -2.21 16.26
CA THR A 80 -27.41 -1.29 15.24
C THR A 80 -26.09 -1.75 14.63
N PHE A 81 -25.24 -2.44 15.40
CA PHE A 81 -23.89 -2.82 14.99
C PHE A 81 -23.67 -4.34 15.09
N TYR A 82 -22.78 -4.86 14.25
CA TYR A 82 -22.24 -6.21 14.39
C TYR A 82 -20.73 -6.20 14.14
N LEU A 83 -19.99 -6.97 14.93
CA LEU A 83 -18.54 -7.12 14.74
C LEU A 83 -18.28 -7.97 13.50
N ILE A 84 -17.55 -7.41 12.54
CA ILE A 84 -17.12 -8.12 11.33
C ILE A 84 -15.77 -8.77 11.57
N LYS A 85 -14.80 -8.00 12.07
CA LYS A 85 -13.42 -8.48 12.26
C LYS A 85 -12.67 -7.73 13.34
N GLU A 86 -11.86 -8.47 14.09
CA GLU A 86 -10.84 -7.96 14.99
C GLU A 86 -9.45 -8.20 14.36
N PHE A 87 -8.59 -7.19 14.38
CA PHE A 87 -7.22 -7.28 13.85
C PHE A 87 -6.27 -6.31 14.56
N LYS A 88 -4.97 -6.52 14.43
CA LYS A 88 -3.94 -5.63 14.95
C LYS A 88 -3.43 -4.70 13.86
N ALA A 89 -3.29 -3.43 14.18
CA ALA A 89 -2.81 -2.40 13.26
C ALA A 89 -2.12 -1.27 14.04
N PRO A 90 -1.36 -0.39 13.36
CA PRO A 90 -0.77 0.77 14.00
C PRO A 90 -1.86 1.71 14.55
N PRO A 91 -1.54 2.53 15.58
CA PRO A 91 -2.45 3.54 16.09
C PRO A 91 -2.69 4.63 15.05
N GLU A 92 -3.81 5.35 15.17
CA GLU A 92 -4.13 6.47 14.26
C GLU A 92 -3.04 7.56 14.26
N ASP A 93 -2.28 7.69 15.35
CA ASP A 93 -1.19 8.67 15.49
C ASP A 93 0.09 8.34 14.70
N ASN A 94 0.19 7.15 14.10
CA ASN A 94 1.38 6.75 13.32
C ASN A 94 1.46 7.52 11.98
N PRO A 95 2.66 7.87 11.45
CA PRO A 95 2.81 8.41 10.10
C PRO A 95 2.18 7.47 9.05
N GLY A 96 1.02 7.87 8.51
CA GLY A 96 0.17 7.06 7.63
C GLY A 96 -1.28 6.94 8.10
N GLY A 97 -1.53 7.25 9.38
CA GLY A 97 -2.85 7.38 9.99
C GLY A 97 -3.82 6.23 9.71
N LEU A 98 -5.11 6.59 9.59
CA LEU A 98 -6.20 5.65 9.34
C LEU A 98 -6.10 4.94 7.98
N ASP A 99 -5.39 5.51 7.00
CA ASP A 99 -5.26 4.92 5.66
C ASP A 99 -4.43 3.64 5.66
N GLU A 100 -3.40 3.61 6.50
CA GLU A 100 -2.58 2.42 6.71
C GLU A 100 -3.38 1.31 7.39
N VAL A 101 -4.22 1.68 8.38
CA VAL A 101 -5.12 0.74 9.06
C VAL A 101 -6.13 0.14 8.08
N LYS A 102 -6.74 0.97 7.22
CA LYS A 102 -7.63 0.50 6.15
C LYS A 102 -6.90 -0.41 5.16
N ARG A 103 -5.64 -0.11 4.82
CA ARG A 103 -4.81 -0.95 3.93
C ARG A 103 -4.60 -2.34 4.53
N ILE A 104 -4.28 -2.42 5.82
CA ILE A 104 -4.15 -3.69 6.54
C ILE A 104 -5.50 -4.41 6.59
N LEU A 105 -6.60 -3.71 6.88
CA LEU A 105 -7.94 -4.30 6.87
C LEU A 105 -8.27 -4.95 5.51
N ARG A 106 -7.89 -4.32 4.39
CA ARG A 106 -8.10 -4.85 3.03
C ARG A 106 -7.37 -6.15 2.75
N THR A 107 -6.33 -6.48 3.51
CA THR A 107 -5.68 -7.82 3.42
C THR A 107 -6.59 -8.93 3.92
N TYR A 108 -7.49 -8.61 4.88
CA TYR A 108 -8.46 -9.55 5.41
C TYR A 108 -9.80 -9.49 4.67
N ILE A 109 -10.24 -8.28 4.31
CA ILE A 109 -11.53 -8.03 3.66
C ILE A 109 -11.29 -7.08 2.48
N PRO A 110 -11.10 -7.58 1.25
CA PRO A 110 -10.66 -6.77 0.11
C PRO A 110 -11.65 -5.67 -0.29
N ASP A 111 -12.94 -5.85 0.02
CA ASP A 111 -14.01 -4.88 -0.28
C ASP A 111 -14.20 -3.84 0.84
N ALA A 112 -13.53 -3.99 2.00
CA ALA A 112 -13.69 -3.08 3.12
C ALA A 112 -13.05 -1.71 2.83
N PHE A 113 -13.86 -0.65 2.95
CA PHE A 113 -13.48 0.72 2.61
C PHE A 113 -12.75 0.78 1.27
N ALA A 114 -13.25 0.08 0.25
CA ALA A 114 -12.74 0.23 -1.10
C ALA A 114 -12.64 1.75 -1.37
N PRO A 115 -11.44 2.28 -1.72
CA PRO A 115 -11.35 3.68 -2.08
C PRO A 115 -12.42 3.93 -3.13
N PRO A 116 -13.16 5.06 -3.08
CA PRO A 116 -14.08 5.39 -4.16
C PRO A 116 -13.26 5.22 -5.42
N ALA A 117 -13.70 4.34 -6.34
CA ALA A 117 -12.93 3.94 -7.50
C ALA A 117 -12.35 5.24 -8.06
N TYR A 118 -11.05 5.47 -7.83
CA TYR A 118 -10.51 6.81 -7.98
C TYR A 118 -10.85 7.17 -9.40
N ASP A 119 -11.44 8.35 -9.57
CA ASP A 119 -11.85 8.88 -10.85
C ASP A 119 -10.61 9.12 -11.74
N SER A 120 -9.88 8.06 -12.09
CA SER A 120 -9.13 7.94 -13.34
C SER A 120 -10.04 8.42 -14.47
N ALA A 121 -11.35 8.17 -14.39
CA ALA A 121 -12.32 8.66 -15.35
C ALA A 121 -12.52 10.20 -15.37
N ILE A 122 -12.37 10.93 -14.25
CA ILE A 122 -12.55 12.40 -14.20
C ILE A 122 -11.23 13.15 -14.38
N ASN A 123 -10.08 12.57 -13.99
CA ASN A 123 -8.77 13.20 -14.19
C ASN A 123 -8.04 12.75 -15.47
N GLU A 124 -8.57 11.77 -16.22
CA GLU A 124 -8.11 11.52 -17.57
C GLU A 124 -8.46 12.73 -18.45
N ILE A 125 -7.43 13.46 -18.86
CA ILE A 125 -7.57 14.54 -19.84
C ILE A 125 -8.17 13.92 -21.11
N ARG A 126 -9.41 14.30 -21.44
CA ARG A 126 -10.13 13.84 -22.63
C ARG A 126 -10.28 14.97 -23.62
N CYS A 127 -10.16 14.65 -24.91
CA CYS A 127 -10.43 15.63 -25.94
C CYS A 127 -11.91 16.07 -25.91
N PRO A 128 -12.22 17.37 -25.83
CA PRO A 128 -13.59 17.86 -25.77
C PRO A 128 -14.40 17.55 -27.04
N ARG A 129 -13.74 17.20 -28.14
CA ARG A 129 -14.39 16.92 -29.43
C ARG A 129 -14.67 15.44 -29.67
N CYS A 130 -13.81 14.54 -29.19
CA CYS A 130 -13.91 13.11 -29.51
C CYS A 130 -13.75 12.17 -28.32
N GLY A 131 -13.53 12.69 -27.11
CA GLY A 131 -13.38 11.90 -25.89
C GLY A 131 -12.09 11.08 -25.78
N SER A 132 -11.21 11.10 -26.79
CA SER A 132 -9.95 10.36 -26.77
C SER A 132 -8.97 10.90 -25.72
N ASN A 133 -8.24 9.98 -25.08
CA ASN A 133 -7.13 10.25 -24.16
C ASN A 133 -5.76 10.38 -24.85
N ARG A 134 -5.69 10.17 -26.18
CA ARG A 134 -4.43 10.29 -26.94
C ARG A 134 -4.14 11.76 -27.23
N ILE A 135 -3.47 12.42 -26.30
CA ILE A 135 -3.16 13.85 -26.35
C ILE A 135 -1.65 14.02 -26.39
N GLN A 136 -1.16 14.82 -27.32
CA GLN A 136 0.24 15.20 -27.43
C GLN A 136 0.41 16.69 -27.13
N LEU A 137 1.43 17.00 -26.33
CA LEU A 137 1.88 18.36 -26.07
C LEU A 137 2.77 18.81 -27.23
N VAL A 138 2.37 19.85 -27.93
CA VAL A 138 3.14 20.40 -29.06
C VAL A 138 3.50 21.84 -28.75
N GLY A 139 4.79 22.16 -28.80
CA GLY A 139 5.27 23.53 -28.66
C GLY A 139 4.76 24.39 -29.81
N ARG A 140 4.20 25.57 -29.48
CA ARG A 140 3.74 26.52 -30.48
C ARG A 140 4.95 27.12 -31.20
N LYS A 141 5.09 26.82 -32.50
CA LYS A 141 6.18 27.39 -33.31
C LYS A 141 6.06 28.91 -33.37
N TRP A 142 7.22 29.56 -33.37
CA TRP A 142 7.37 31.01 -33.46
C TRP A 142 6.59 31.58 -34.65
N SER A 143 5.72 32.56 -34.38
CA SER A 143 4.93 33.26 -35.39
C SER A 143 5.49 34.67 -35.54
N TRP A 144 5.94 35.01 -36.74
CA TRP A 144 6.58 36.28 -37.12
C TRP A 144 5.72 37.51 -36.81
N LEU A 145 4.39 37.37 -36.90
CA LEU A 145 3.41 38.43 -36.60
C LEU A 145 3.31 38.78 -35.11
N THR A 146 3.72 37.88 -34.21
CA THR A 146 3.45 37.98 -32.77
C THR A 146 4.71 38.14 -31.93
N GLY A 147 5.88 38.37 -32.54
CA GLY A 147 7.07 39.03 -31.97
C GLY A 147 7.65 38.55 -30.63
N ILE A 148 7.08 37.53 -30.01
CA ILE A 148 7.39 37.07 -28.66
C ILE A 148 7.42 35.56 -28.72
N ALA A 149 8.58 34.97 -28.40
CA ALA A 149 8.73 33.54 -28.19
C ALA A 149 7.95 33.15 -26.93
N THR A 150 6.63 33.02 -27.06
CA THR A 150 5.81 32.50 -25.98
C THR A 150 6.05 31.00 -25.92
N ASN A 151 6.67 30.49 -24.83
CA ASN A 151 6.79 29.07 -24.50
C ASN A 151 5.42 28.42 -24.22
N LYS A 152 4.43 28.67 -25.08
CA LYS A 152 3.10 28.09 -24.98
C LYS A 152 3.14 26.71 -25.63
N VAL A 153 2.64 25.74 -24.88
CA VAL A 153 2.48 24.36 -25.31
C VAL A 153 0.99 24.15 -25.51
N ASP A 154 0.60 23.80 -26.74
CA ASP A 154 -0.79 23.47 -27.06
C ASP A 154 -1.01 21.96 -26.87
N ARG A 155 -2.17 21.56 -26.33
CA ARG A 155 -2.54 20.14 -26.27
C ARG A 155 -3.29 19.79 -27.54
N VAL A 156 -2.83 18.76 -28.24
CA VAL A 156 -3.41 18.31 -29.51
C VAL A 156 -3.91 16.89 -29.36
N CYS A 157 -5.18 16.65 -29.65
CA CYS A 157 -5.71 15.29 -29.73
C CYS A 157 -5.19 14.60 -30.99
N MET A 158 -4.57 13.42 -30.86
CA MET A 158 -4.04 12.65 -31.98
C MET A 158 -5.13 11.95 -32.81
N ASN A 159 -6.33 11.77 -32.25
CA ASN A 159 -7.45 11.15 -32.96
C ASN A 159 -8.15 12.14 -33.91
N CYS A 160 -8.58 13.29 -33.40
CA CYS A 160 -9.33 14.29 -34.18
C CYS A 160 -8.53 15.55 -34.56
N LYS A 161 -7.23 15.60 -34.24
CA LYS A 161 -6.30 16.71 -34.53
C LYS A 161 -6.75 18.09 -33.98
N THR A 162 -7.68 18.10 -33.03
CA THR A 162 -8.18 19.33 -32.41
C THR A 162 -7.20 19.80 -31.33
N ARG A 163 -6.94 21.11 -31.30
CA ARG A 163 -6.06 21.78 -30.32
C ARG A 163 -6.88 22.45 -29.22
N PHE A 164 -6.48 22.33 -27.95
CA PHE A 164 -7.17 22.89 -26.77
C PHE A 164 -6.23 23.02 -25.55
#